data_AF-A0A3E5DTN9-F1
#
_entry.id   AF-A0A3E5DTN9-F1
#
_cell.length_a   1.000
_cell.length_b   1.000
_cell.length_c   1.000
_cell.angle_alpha   90.00
_cell.angle_beta   90.00
_cell.angle_gamma   90.00
#
_symmetry.space_group_name_H-M   'P 1'
#
loop_
_entity.id
_entity.type
_entity.pdbx_description
1 polymer ?
#
loop_
_entity_poly.entity_id
_entity_poly.type
_entity_poly.pdbx_seq_one_letter_code
_entity_poly.pdbx_strand_id
1 'polypeptide(L)' 'MSSLVIPDSVTSIGDYAFSGCRSLKSLVISNSVTHIAVGAFLSCTSLSSVVIPDG' A
#
# COMPACT_ATOMS: atom_id res chain seq x y z
N MET A 1 10.49 2.06 8.00
CA MET A 1 10.02 0.89 7.24
C MET A 1 10.29 1.16 5.77
N SER A 2 11.14 0.36 5.13
CA SER A 2 11.48 0.51 3.71
C SER A 2 10.55 -0.29 2.79
N SER A 3 10.01 -1.40 3.26
CA SER A 3 9.11 -2.26 2.49
C SER A 3 7.86 -2.60 3.29
N LEU A 4 6.72 -2.68 2.61
CA LEU A 4 5.44 -3.13 3.15
C LEU A 4 4.85 -4.19 2.24
N VAL A 5 4.42 -5.30 2.84
CA VAL A 5 3.66 -6.36 2.16
C VAL A 5 2.28 -6.38 2.79
N ILE A 6 1.27 -6.12 1.98
CA ILE A 6 -0.13 -6.28 2.40
C ILE A 6 -0.46 -7.77 2.24
N PRO A 7 -0.83 -8.49 3.31
CA PRO A 7 -1.08 -9.93 3.25
C PRO A 7 -2.44 -10.24 2.59
N ASP A 8 -2.61 -11.48 2.14
CA ASP A 8 -3.84 -11.97 1.48
C ASP A 8 -5.08 -11.95 2.39
N SER A 9 -4.90 -11.82 3.71
CA SER A 9 -6.03 -11.64 4.63
C SER A 9 -6.66 -10.24 4.57
N VAL A 10 -5.99 -9.27 3.93
CA VAL A 10 -6.48 -7.89 3.81
C VAL A 10 -7.26 -7.75 2.52
N THR A 11 -8.53 -7.37 2.65
CA THR A 11 -9.43 -7.11 1.52
C THR A 11 -9.61 -5.63 1.23
N SER A 12 -9.28 -4.75 2.18
CA SER A 12 -9.50 -3.31 2.06
C SER A 12 -8.44 -2.50 2.79
N ILE A 13 -7.98 -1.42 2.15
CA ILE A 13 -7.07 -0.43 2.73
C ILE A 13 -7.88 0.85 2.98
N GLY A 14 -8.02 1.25 4.24
CA GLY A 14 -8.83 2.38 4.67
C GLY A 14 -8.24 3.76 4.34
N ASP A 15 -9.05 4.81 4.55
CA ASP A 15 -8.65 6.19 4.25
C ASP A 15 -7.40 6.56 5.03
N TYR A 16 -6.42 7.14 4.34
CA TYR A 16 -5.15 7.57 4.92
C TYR A 16 -4.34 6.50 5.68
N ALA A 17 -4.61 5.20 5.49
CA ALA A 17 -4.02 4.10 6.27
C ALA A 17 -2.48 4.12 6.36
N PHE A 18 -1.81 4.51 5.28
CA PHE A 18 -0.36 4.66 5.20
C PHE A 18 0.04 6.11 4.91
N SER A 19 -0.83 7.09 5.18
CA SER A 19 -0.52 8.49 4.92
C SER A 19 0.70 8.94 5.71
N GLY A 20 1.60 9.68 5.05
CA GLY A 20 2.82 10.19 5.66
C GLY A 20 3.92 9.14 5.83
N CYS A 21 3.80 7.94 5.27
CA CYS A 21 4.86 6.92 5.27
C CYS A 21 6.03 7.32 4.35
N ARG A 22 6.76 8.39 4.70
CA ARG A 22 7.87 8.96 3.93
C ARG A 22 9.09 8.04 3.82
N SER A 23 9.20 7.01 4.65
CA SER A 23 10.30 6.03 4.55
C SER A 23 9.96 4.82 3.69
N LEU A 24 8.68 4.64 3.33
CA LEU A 24 8.23 3.49 2.55
C LEU A 24 8.75 3.63 1.12
N LYS A 25 9.52 2.64 0.66
CA LYS A 25 10.14 2.62 -0.67
C LYS A 25 9.46 1.64 -1.61
N SER A 26 9.07 0.47 -1.08
CA SER A 26 8.42 -0.61 -1.82
C SER A 26 7.14 -1.05 -1.14
N LEU A 27 6.11 -1.28 -1.95
CA LEU A 27 4.81 -1.82 -1.54
C LEU A 27 4.47 -3.02 -2.40
N VAL A 28 4.08 -4.13 -1.77
CA VAL A 28 3.47 -5.29 -2.44
C VAL A 28 2.03 -5.38 -1.97
N ILE A 29 1.08 -5.27 -2.90
CA ILE A 29 -0.35 -5.40 -2.63
C ILE A 29 -0.75 -6.83 -2.96
N SER A 30 -1.40 -7.54 -2.04
CA SER A 30 -1.92 -8.90 -2.31
C SER A 30 -3.12 -8.90 -3.25
N ASN A 31 -3.35 -10.03 -3.95
CA ASN A 31 -4.49 -10.24 -4.87
C ASN A 31 -5.86 -10.05 -4.20
N SER A 32 -5.93 -10.28 -2.88
CA SER A 32 -7.17 -10.18 -2.12
C SER A 32 -7.65 -8.74 -1.88
N VAL A 33 -6.79 -7.74 -2.11
CA VAL A 33 -7.15 -6.33 -1.92
C VAL A 33 -8.05 -5.86 -3.06
N THR A 34 -9.33 -5.69 -2.75
CA THR A 34 -10.35 -5.24 -3.71
C THR A 34 -10.70 -3.76 -3.53
N HIS A 35 -10.28 -3.14 -2.43
CA HIS A 35 -10.59 -1.75 -2.14
C HIS A 35 -9.40 -1.00 -1.55
N ILE A 36 -9.11 0.18 -2.10
CA ILE A 36 -8.11 1.12 -1.59
C ILE A 36 -8.78 2.49 -1.51
N ALA A 37 -8.95 2.98 -0.28
CA ALA A 37 -9.68 4.22 -0.02
C ALA A 37 -8.85 5.48 -0.28
N VAL A 38 -9.49 6.65 -0.15
CA VAL A 38 -8.90 7.92 -0.55
C VAL A 38 -7.68 8.24 0.31
N GLY A 39 -6.61 8.67 -0.36
CA GLY A 39 -5.41 9.10 0.32
C GLY A 39 -4.68 8.00 1.10
N ALA A 40 -4.99 6.71 0.89
CA ALA A 40 -4.35 5.59 1.59
C ALA A 40 -2.82 5.67 1.63
N PHE A 41 -2.19 6.24 0.59
CA PHE A 41 -0.74 6.46 0.47
C PHE A 41 -0.37 7.94 0.32
N LEU A 42 -1.20 8.87 0.82
CA LEU A 42 -0.96 10.30 0.71
C LEU A 42 0.35 10.67 1.40
N SER A 43 1.18 11.50 0.75
CA SER A 43 2.48 11.94 1.29
C SER A 43 3.50 10.82 1.55
N CYS A 44 3.36 9.65 0.92
CA CYS A 44 4.41 8.62 0.83
C CYS A 44 5.51 9.02 -0.16
N THR A 45 6.28 10.05 0.18
CA THR A 45 7.20 10.72 -0.76
C THR A 45 8.37 9.87 -1.26
N SER A 46 8.72 8.78 -0.58
CA SER A 46 9.79 7.87 -1.01
C SER A 46 9.28 6.59 -1.66
N LEU A 47 7.96 6.43 -1.84
CA LEU A 47 7.39 5.25 -2.47
C LEU A 47 7.73 5.28 -3.96
N SER A 48 8.63 4.39 -4.38
CA SER A 48 9.15 4.34 -5.75
C SER A 48 8.78 3.05 -6.48
N SER A 49 8.31 2.03 -5.75
CA SER A 49 7.94 0.74 -6.32
C SER A 49 6.65 0.23 -5.69
N VAL A 50 5.68 -0.10 -6.54
CA VAL A 50 4.44 -0.77 -6.16
C VAL A 50 4.30 -2.00 -7.03
N VAL A 51 4.18 -3.17 -6.41
CA VAL A 51 3.90 -4.43 -7.07
C VAL A 51 2.42 -4.74 -6.87
N ILE A 52 1.70 -4.81 -7.97
CA ILE A 52 0.32 -5.29 -8.04
C ILE A 52 0.38 -6.63 -8.77
N PRO A 53 -0.08 -7.73 -8.16
CA PRO A 53 -0.07 -9.03 -8.79
C PRO A 53 -0.99 -9.05 -10.01
N ASP A 54 -0.56 -9.80 -11.03
CA ASP A 54 -1.42 -10.18 -12.14
C ASP A 54 -2.49 -11.13 -11.59
N GLY A 55 -3.75 -10.74 -11.71
CA GLY A 55 -4.91 -11.46 -11.17
C GLY A 55 -5.18 -12.81 -11.82
#